data_AF-A0A409X5S1-F1
#
_entry.id   AF-A0A409X5S1-F1
#
_cell.length_a   1.000
_cell.length_b   1.000
_cell.length_c   1.000
_cell.angle_alpha   90.00
_cell.angle_beta   90.00
_cell.angle_gamma   90.00
#
_symmetry.space_group_name_H-M   'P 1'
#
loop_
_entity.id
_entity.type
_entity.pdbx_description
1 polymer ?
#
loop_
_entity_poly.entity_id
_entity_poly.type
_entity_poly.pdbx_seq_one_letter_code
_entity_poly.pdbx_strand_id
1 'polypeptide(L)'
;MVNTAIFRGRREEFLLGELPKYLSAISNGTKEEFLKNVLRRYFKRFPPHHPHTYEPTEAELQEVDDTAPDYEPEQPDPFAMGQEAYYAAMKQIDDRQKEVEVRTGQILRWFTYRQSKSTAFKDPKKIKDSDLKDPMFIMTCRLLGKAAQKPRQPIAYNLWCADNPTRVQQVLSEIPNLANGRNNAGADVKAKKKLFESQPKETQQLYKKKAEEHHKLQLEEWNLNLTRPASKDPEARQVCIDNTAGFAQPLLNLITEFTGMNCLLLVGGPEPAAQKMNIIGVHSGFTKGPVKMNFAEAESKKFHEQVIPAFSDFLRKCFSPADVKAAILPIETTPLLSITDPNDITYCTVSGDDYSVP
;
A
#
# COMPACT_ATOMS: atom_id res chain seq x y z
N MET A 1 -3.69 15.07 -24.79
CA MET A 1 -2.97 16.35 -24.81
C MET A 1 -1.69 16.19 -24.03
N VAL A 2 -0.53 16.36 -24.66
CA VAL A 2 0.78 16.26 -24.00
C VAL A 2 0.91 17.47 -23.08
N ASN A 3 1.06 17.25 -21.77
CA ASN A 3 1.29 18.31 -20.80
C ASN A 3 2.63 18.97 -21.12
N THR A 4 2.62 20.09 -21.84
CA THR A 4 3.81 20.85 -22.18
C THR A 4 4.42 21.39 -20.90
N ALA A 5 5.66 20.98 -20.59
CA ALA A 5 6.37 21.45 -19.41
C ALA A 5 6.40 22.99 -19.39
N ILE A 6 5.93 23.57 -18.28
CA ILE A 6 5.82 25.03 -18.07
C ILE A 6 7.22 25.67 -18.02
N PHE A 7 8.19 24.99 -17.40
CA PHE A 7 9.59 25.40 -17.40
C PHE A 7 10.34 24.60 -18.47
N ARG A 8 11.21 25.28 -19.22
CA ARG A 8 12.08 24.71 -20.26
C ARG A 8 13.43 25.41 -20.19
N GLY A 9 14.43 24.88 -20.89
CA GLY A 9 15.73 25.52 -21.04
C GLY A 9 16.41 25.78 -19.70
N ARG A 10 16.98 26.99 -19.54
CA ARG A 10 17.80 27.34 -18.38
C ARG A 10 17.00 27.41 -17.08
N ARG A 11 15.71 27.75 -17.17
CA ARG A 11 14.79 27.73 -16.02
C ARG A 11 14.61 26.31 -15.46
N GLU A 12 14.47 25.32 -16.36
CA GLU A 12 14.37 23.92 -15.93
C GLU A 12 15.69 23.41 -15.36
N GLU A 13 16.82 23.74 -15.99
CA GLU A 13 18.16 23.40 -15.49
C GLU A 13 18.40 23.92 -14.07
N PHE A 14 18.05 25.18 -13.81
CA PHE A 14 18.15 25.78 -12.48
C PHE A 14 17.31 25.03 -11.44
N LEU A 15 16.03 24.75 -11.75
CA LEU A 15 15.14 24.05 -10.82
C LEU A 15 15.57 22.60 -10.57
N LEU A 16 16.12 21.92 -11.59
CA LEU A 16 16.69 20.58 -11.46
C LEU A 16 17.92 20.57 -10.54
N GLY A 17 18.81 21.57 -10.67
CA GLY A 17 19.97 21.70 -9.80
C GLY A 17 19.62 21.95 -8.33
N GLU A 18 18.49 22.61 -8.07
CA GLU A 18 18.01 22.88 -6.71
C GLU A 18 17.16 21.74 -6.11
N LEU A 19 16.74 20.77 -6.91
CA LEU A 19 15.90 19.65 -6.47
C LEU A 19 16.51 18.79 -5.34
N PRO A 20 17.80 18.40 -5.36
CA PRO A 20 18.40 17.64 -4.25
C PRO A 20 18.41 18.42 -2.93
N LYS A 21 18.62 19.74 -3.00
CA LYS A 21 18.61 20.62 -1.83
C LYS A 21 17.20 20.78 -1.27
N TYR A 22 16.19 20.87 -2.14
CA TYR A 22 14.78 20.87 -1.75
C TYR A 22 14.40 19.60 -0.97
N LEU A 23 14.81 18.42 -1.45
CA LEU A 23 14.56 17.16 -0.75
C LEU A 23 15.24 17.12 0.62
N SER A 24 16.46 17.65 0.72
CA SER A 24 17.19 17.76 1.99
C SER A 24 16.50 18.73 2.97
N ALA A 25 16.00 19.87 2.48
CA ALA A 25 15.27 20.85 3.29
C ALA A 25 13.95 20.30 3.84
N ILE A 26 13.27 19.42 3.09
CA ILE A 26 12.08 18.72 3.59
C ILE A 26 12.44 17.81 4.75
N SER A 27 13.49 16.98 4.59
CA SER A 27 13.93 16.06 5.65
C SER A 27 14.34 16.80 6.93
N ASN A 28 14.86 18.02 6.78
CA ASN A 28 15.32 18.86 7.89
C ASN A 28 14.24 19.83 8.42
N GLY A 29 13.03 19.84 7.86
CA GLY A 29 11.94 20.75 8.27
C GLY A 29 12.13 22.22 7.86
N THR A 30 13.16 22.56 7.08
CA THR A 30 13.49 23.94 6.64
C THR A 30 12.95 24.28 5.24
N LYS A 31 11.86 23.60 4.84
CA LYS A 31 11.27 23.70 3.49
C LYS A 31 10.92 25.14 3.09
N GLU A 32 10.29 25.90 3.98
CA GLU A 32 9.80 27.26 3.66
C GLU A 32 10.94 28.26 3.45
N GLU A 33 11.98 28.19 4.29
CA GLU A 33 13.18 29.03 4.18
C GLU A 33 13.93 28.74 2.88
N PHE A 34 14.08 27.46 2.55
CA PHE A 34 14.69 27.04 1.29
C PHE A 34 13.92 27.58 0.09
N LEU A 35 12.59 27.45 0.08
CA LEU A 35 11.76 27.93 -1.02
C LEU A 35 11.84 29.45 -1.19
N LYS A 36 11.81 30.22 -0.10
CA LYS A 36 12.00 31.68 -0.17
C LYS A 36 13.35 32.05 -0.80
N ASN A 37 14.42 31.33 -0.44
CA ASN A 37 15.75 31.55 -1.00
C ASN A 37 15.82 31.18 -2.50
N VAL A 38 15.24 30.04 -2.89
CA VAL A 38 15.17 29.64 -4.30
C VAL A 38 14.40 30.65 -5.14
N LEU A 39 13.24 31.13 -4.64
CA LEU A 39 12.44 32.14 -5.34
C LEU A 39 13.21 33.44 -5.53
N ARG A 40 13.93 33.90 -4.50
CA ARG A 40 14.80 35.08 -4.58
C ARG A 40 15.82 34.94 -5.71
N ARG A 41 16.61 33.85 -5.70
CA ARG A 41 17.62 33.57 -6.73
C ARG A 41 16.99 33.39 -8.13
N TYR A 42 15.81 32.78 -8.20
CA TYR A 42 15.08 32.60 -9.44
C TYR A 42 14.71 33.94 -10.07
N PHE A 43 14.09 34.87 -9.32
CA PHE A 43 13.67 36.15 -9.89
C PHE A 43 14.83 37.10 -10.20
N LYS A 44 15.99 36.94 -9.56
CA LYS A 44 17.22 37.64 -9.96
C LYS A 44 17.72 37.19 -11.33
N ARG A 45 17.76 35.87 -11.54
CA ARG A 45 18.24 35.25 -12.79
C ARG A 45 17.22 35.32 -13.92
N PHE A 46 15.93 35.34 -13.58
CA PHE A 46 14.81 35.38 -14.52
C PHE A 46 13.84 36.51 -14.11
N PRO A 47 14.16 37.77 -14.49
CA PRO A 47 13.38 38.91 -14.04
C PRO A 47 11.91 38.87 -14.50
N PRO A 48 10.95 39.26 -13.64
CA PRO A 48 9.53 39.15 -13.93
C PRO A 48 9.04 40.13 -15.02
N HIS A 49 9.83 41.15 -15.36
CA HIS A 49 9.49 42.10 -16.43
C HIS A 49 9.77 41.54 -17.84
N HIS A 50 10.54 40.45 -17.95
CA HIS A 50 10.75 39.77 -19.22
C HIS A 50 9.67 38.70 -19.46
N PRO A 51 9.24 38.48 -20.72
CA PRO A 51 8.28 37.44 -21.02
C PRO A 51 8.85 36.06 -20.68
N HIS A 52 7.97 35.13 -20.30
CA HIS A 52 8.35 33.77 -19.90
C HIS A 52 9.09 32.96 -20.98
N THR A 53 9.01 33.39 -22.24
CA THR A 53 9.73 32.79 -23.37
C THR A 53 11.15 33.32 -23.55
N TYR A 54 11.51 34.42 -22.89
CA TYR A 54 12.85 34.99 -22.94
C TYR A 54 13.79 34.12 -22.12
N GLU A 55 14.83 33.58 -22.74
CA GLU A 55 15.89 32.80 -22.08
C GLU A 55 17.13 33.69 -21.97
N PRO A 56 17.56 34.06 -20.75
CA PRO A 56 18.80 34.80 -20.53
C PRO A 56 19.99 34.04 -21.11
N THR A 57 20.93 34.79 -21.66
CA THR A 57 22.22 34.27 -22.13
C THR A 57 23.08 33.82 -20.95
N GLU A 58 24.08 32.99 -21.22
CA GLU A 58 24.97 32.48 -20.18
C GLU A 58 25.81 33.59 -19.53
N ALA A 59 26.19 34.61 -20.30
CA ALA A 59 26.88 35.79 -19.79
C ALA A 59 26.01 36.59 -18.82
N GLU A 60 24.74 36.84 -19.16
CA GLU A 60 23.78 37.52 -18.27
C GLU A 60 23.57 36.74 -16.96
N LEU A 61 23.52 35.40 -17.01
CA LEU A 61 23.38 34.57 -15.80
C LEU A 61 24.63 34.53 -14.92
N GLN A 62 25.82 34.67 -15.50
CA GLN A 62 27.08 34.69 -14.75
C GLN A 62 27.31 36.03 -14.04
N GLU A 63 26.76 37.11 -14.57
CA GLU A 63 26.83 38.45 -13.98
C GLU A 63 25.90 38.61 -12.76
N VAL A 64 24.88 37.76 -12.62
CA VAL A 64 23.93 37.84 -11.51
C VAL A 64 24.56 37.38 -10.20
N ASP A 65 24.74 38.33 -9.28
CA ASP A 65 25.10 38.04 -7.88
C ASP A 65 23.87 37.64 -7.06
N ASP A 66 23.74 36.34 -6.81
CA ASP A 66 22.69 35.77 -5.97
C ASP A 66 22.72 36.30 -4.52
N THR A 67 23.87 36.78 -4.03
CA THR A 67 24.09 37.21 -2.64
C THR A 67 23.80 38.69 -2.39
N ALA A 68 23.86 39.53 -3.43
CA ALA A 68 23.56 40.95 -3.33
C ALA A 68 22.14 41.23 -2.75
N PRO A 69 21.91 42.36 -2.07
CA PRO A 69 20.56 42.79 -1.70
C PRO A 69 19.68 43.01 -2.95
N ASP A 70 18.39 42.69 -2.84
CA ASP A 70 17.41 43.00 -3.89
C ASP A 70 17.01 44.48 -3.84
N TYR A 71 16.88 45.12 -5.00
CA TYR A 71 16.32 46.48 -5.09
C TYR A 71 14.80 46.42 -4.95
N GLU A 72 14.27 47.12 -3.95
CA GLU A 72 12.83 47.32 -3.79
C GLU A 72 12.38 48.46 -4.72
N PRO A 73 11.41 48.22 -5.62
CA PRO A 73 10.94 49.26 -6.51
C PRO A 73 10.33 50.41 -5.70
N GLU A 74 10.82 51.63 -5.94
CA GLU A 74 10.28 52.83 -5.33
C GLU A 74 8.80 53.01 -5.69
N GLN A 75 7.98 53.33 -4.70
CA GLN A 75 6.58 53.64 -4.95
C GLN A 75 6.50 54.97 -5.73
N PRO A 76 5.76 55.03 -6.85
CA PRO A 76 5.62 56.26 -7.61
C PRO A 76 5.00 57.35 -6.73
N ASP A 77 5.61 58.53 -6.71
CA ASP A 77 5.09 59.69 -5.96
C ASP A 77 4.01 60.41 -6.79
N PRO A 78 2.74 60.45 -6.33
CA PRO A 78 1.64 61.10 -7.06
C PRO A 78 1.82 62.61 -7.24
N PHE A 79 2.71 63.26 -6.49
CA PHE A 79 2.97 64.70 -6.60
C PHE A 79 4.11 65.03 -7.56
N ALA A 80 5.00 64.07 -7.85
CA ALA A 80 6.17 64.27 -8.70
C ALA A 80 5.92 63.97 -10.18
N MET A 81 4.87 63.20 -10.50
CA MET A 81 4.55 62.78 -11.86
C MET A 81 3.12 63.11 -12.26
N GLY A 82 2.89 63.32 -13.57
CA GLY A 82 1.54 63.55 -14.08
C GLY A 82 0.61 62.36 -13.83
N GLN A 83 -0.70 62.62 -13.69
CA GLN A 83 -1.70 61.62 -13.31
C GLN A 83 -1.68 60.36 -14.20
N GLU A 84 -1.51 60.51 -15.52
CA GLU A 84 -1.41 59.38 -16.45
C GLU A 84 -0.14 58.54 -16.23
N ALA A 85 0.99 59.19 -15.96
CA ALA A 85 2.26 58.52 -15.69
C ALA A 85 2.23 57.75 -14.36
N TYR A 86 1.57 58.33 -13.34
CA TYR A 86 1.34 57.68 -12.05
C TYR A 86 0.56 56.37 -12.20
N TYR A 87 -0.57 56.40 -12.92
CA TYR A 87 -1.37 55.19 -13.15
C TYR A 87 -0.62 54.14 -13.96
N ALA A 88 0.18 54.55 -14.95
CA ALA A 88 1.02 53.64 -15.72
C ALA A 88 2.09 52.96 -14.83
N ALA A 89 2.77 53.71 -13.96
CA ALA A 89 3.76 53.18 -13.04
C ALA A 89 3.15 52.22 -12.00
N MET A 90 2.01 52.59 -11.40
CA MET A 90 1.27 51.72 -10.49
C MET A 90 0.83 50.43 -11.15
N LYS A 91 0.37 50.48 -12.40
CA LYS A 91 -0.01 49.29 -13.17
C LYS A 91 1.18 48.36 -13.40
N GLN A 92 2.37 48.89 -13.71
CA GLN A 92 3.57 48.07 -13.88
C GLN A 92 3.98 47.35 -12.59
N ILE A 93 3.83 48.00 -11.43
CA ILE A 93 4.09 47.38 -10.12
C ILE A 93 3.09 46.25 -9.84
N ASP A 94 1.80 46.49 -10.08
CA ASP A 94 0.74 45.49 -9.90
C ASP A 94 0.92 44.27 -10.84
N ASP A 95 1.20 44.52 -12.12
CA ASP A 95 1.46 43.47 -13.11
C ASP A 95 2.71 42.64 -12.71
N ARG A 96 3.76 43.30 -12.20
CA ARG A 96 4.95 42.62 -11.67
C ARG A 96 4.61 41.76 -10.45
N GLN A 97 3.82 42.26 -9.50
CA GLN A 97 3.45 41.50 -8.30
C GLN A 97 2.65 40.24 -8.66
N LYS A 98 1.66 40.36 -9.55
CA LYS A 98 0.88 39.21 -10.04
C LYS A 98 1.74 38.17 -10.71
N GLU A 99 2.69 38.59 -11.55
CA GLU A 99 3.61 37.65 -12.21
C GLU A 99 4.48 36.90 -11.20
N VAL A 100 5.00 37.60 -10.17
CA VAL A 100 5.76 36.98 -9.08
C VAL A 100 4.93 35.94 -8.33
N GLU A 101 3.68 36.25 -8.00
CA GLU A 101 2.77 35.31 -7.32
C GLU A 101 2.48 34.06 -8.16
N VAL A 102 2.14 34.27 -9.44
CA VAL A 102 1.84 33.19 -10.39
C VAL A 102 3.05 32.26 -10.53
N ARG A 103 4.25 32.82 -10.71
CA ARG A 103 5.49 32.04 -10.87
C ARG A 103 5.89 31.33 -9.59
N THR A 104 5.73 31.98 -8.43
CA THR A 104 5.94 31.36 -7.13
C THR A 104 5.07 30.11 -6.97
N GLY A 105 3.77 30.22 -7.27
CA GLY A 105 2.85 29.08 -7.22
C GLY A 105 3.23 27.95 -8.20
N GLN A 106 3.74 28.28 -9.38
CA GLN A 106 4.20 27.29 -10.36
C GLN A 106 5.44 26.54 -9.90
N ILE A 107 6.44 27.24 -9.35
CA ILE A 107 7.68 26.63 -8.83
C ILE A 107 7.36 25.71 -7.65
N LEU A 108 6.50 26.14 -6.72
CA LEU A 108 6.03 25.32 -5.60
C LEU A 108 5.37 24.02 -6.07
N ARG A 109 4.44 24.12 -7.03
CA ARG A 109 3.79 22.94 -7.63
C ARG A 109 4.78 22.03 -8.35
N TRP A 110 5.77 22.60 -9.04
CA TRP A 110 6.81 21.83 -9.74
C TRP A 110 7.65 20.99 -8.78
N PHE A 111 8.14 21.59 -7.68
CA PHE A 111 8.90 20.86 -6.65
C PHE A 111 8.04 19.80 -5.97
N THR A 112 6.81 20.13 -5.60
CA THR A 112 5.87 19.18 -4.98
C THR A 112 5.57 18.00 -5.89
N TYR A 113 5.33 18.24 -7.18
CA TYR A 113 5.05 17.19 -8.16
C TYR A 113 6.26 16.27 -8.38
N ARG A 114 7.47 16.82 -8.44
CA ARG A 114 8.68 16.01 -8.58
C ARG A 114 9.03 15.23 -7.32
N GLN A 115 8.82 15.81 -6.15
CA GLN A 115 8.88 15.07 -4.89
C GLN A 115 7.89 13.91 -4.90
N SER A 116 6.61 14.17 -5.20
CA SER A 116 5.60 13.11 -5.24
C SER A 116 5.94 12.03 -6.26
N LYS A 117 6.65 12.36 -7.36
CA LYS A 117 7.14 11.36 -8.32
C LYS A 117 8.34 10.58 -7.83
N SER A 118 9.26 11.18 -7.09
CA SER A 118 10.42 10.49 -6.53
C SER A 118 10.05 9.65 -5.31
N THR A 119 9.02 10.05 -4.55
CA THR A 119 8.50 9.34 -3.37
C THR A 119 7.29 8.45 -3.70
N ALA A 120 6.72 8.55 -4.89
CA ALA A 120 5.70 7.61 -5.34
C ALA A 120 6.36 6.23 -5.50
N PHE A 121 6.20 5.41 -4.46
CA PHE A 121 5.84 4.01 -4.71
C PHE A 121 4.78 4.02 -5.80
N LYS A 122 5.13 3.42 -6.94
CA LYS A 122 4.43 3.44 -8.23
C LYS A 122 2.91 3.46 -8.04
N ASP A 123 2.24 4.40 -8.71
CA ASP A 123 0.79 4.58 -8.78
C ASP A 123 -0.03 3.31 -8.43
N PRO A 124 -0.97 3.35 -7.47
CA PRO A 124 -1.90 2.24 -7.24
C PRO A 124 -2.80 1.98 -8.46
N LYS A 125 -2.90 2.95 -9.38
CA LYS A 125 -3.65 2.83 -10.65
C LYS A 125 -2.92 2.02 -11.73
N LYS A 126 -1.67 1.62 -11.48
CA LYS A 126 -0.90 0.70 -12.34
C LYS A 126 -0.40 -0.50 -11.54
N ILE A 127 -1.28 -1.13 -10.76
CA ILE A 127 -1.16 -2.59 -10.57
C ILE A 127 -1.53 -3.21 -11.93
N LYS A 128 -0.61 -3.09 -12.89
CA LYS A 128 -0.69 -3.80 -14.16
C LYS A 128 -0.25 -5.24 -13.88
N ASP A 129 -1.11 -6.17 -14.28
CA ASP A 129 -0.84 -7.59 -14.42
C ASP A 129 -0.10 -8.24 -13.25
N SER A 130 -0.84 -8.65 -12.22
CA SER A 130 -0.48 -9.76 -11.31
C SER A 130 1.03 -10.00 -11.13
N ASP A 131 1.75 -8.96 -10.74
CA ASP A 131 3.19 -9.06 -10.64
C ASP A 131 3.46 -9.81 -9.34
N LEU A 132 3.96 -11.04 -9.45
CA LEU A 132 4.40 -11.83 -8.31
C LEU A 132 5.55 -11.16 -7.54
N LYS A 133 6.07 -10.04 -8.05
CA LYS A 133 7.07 -9.19 -7.42
C LYS A 133 6.47 -7.91 -6.82
N ASP A 134 5.19 -7.60 -7.04
CA ASP A 134 4.53 -6.47 -6.37
C ASP A 134 4.23 -6.85 -4.91
N PRO A 135 4.85 -6.18 -3.93
CA PRO A 135 4.60 -6.47 -2.52
C PRO A 135 3.13 -6.28 -2.15
N MET A 136 2.43 -5.30 -2.71
CA MET A 136 1.02 -5.05 -2.39
C MET A 136 0.11 -6.19 -2.86
N PHE A 137 0.44 -6.80 -4.00
CA PHE A 137 -0.24 -7.97 -4.52
C PHE A 137 -0.07 -9.18 -3.60
N ILE A 138 1.17 -9.48 -3.21
CA ILE A 138 1.47 -10.60 -2.29
C ILE A 138 0.78 -10.38 -0.95
N MET A 139 0.79 -9.13 -0.46
CA MET A 139 0.14 -8.75 0.79
C MET A 139 -1.37 -8.99 0.74
N THR A 140 -2.03 -8.57 -0.34
CA THR A 140 -3.47 -8.78 -0.53
C THR A 140 -3.83 -10.26 -0.58
N CYS A 141 -3.07 -11.07 -1.31
CA CYS A 141 -3.29 -12.52 -1.37
C CYS A 141 -3.16 -13.19 0.00
N ARG A 142 -2.14 -12.82 0.79
CA ARG A 142 -1.95 -13.35 2.15
C ARG A 142 -3.10 -12.99 3.09
N LEU A 143 -3.57 -11.75 3.05
CA LEU A 143 -4.70 -11.31 3.87
C LEU A 143 -5.99 -12.07 3.52
N LEU A 144 -6.21 -12.36 2.23
CA LEU A 144 -7.35 -13.13 1.77
C LEU A 144 -7.21 -14.65 1.97
N GLY A 145 -6.06 -15.14 2.46
CA GLY A 145 -5.76 -16.57 2.56
C GLY A 145 -5.63 -17.27 1.20
N LYS A 146 -5.38 -16.51 0.12
CA LYS A 146 -5.30 -17.04 -1.26
C LYS A 146 -3.85 -17.12 -1.73
N ALA A 147 -3.60 -18.05 -2.66
CA ALA A 147 -2.28 -18.17 -3.28
C ALA A 147 -1.99 -16.95 -4.17
N ALA A 148 -0.82 -16.34 -3.99
CA ALA A 148 -0.33 -15.28 -4.88
C ALA A 148 -0.06 -15.81 -6.30
N GLN A 149 0.31 -17.08 -6.43
CA GLN A 149 0.63 -17.69 -7.71
C GLN A 149 -0.61 -17.84 -8.60
N LYS A 150 -0.46 -17.41 -9.86
CA LYS A 150 -1.45 -17.64 -10.91
C LYS A 150 -1.75 -19.14 -11.02
N PRO A 151 -3.02 -19.57 -10.99
CA PRO A 151 -3.40 -20.96 -11.14
C PRO A 151 -2.81 -21.59 -12.40
N ARG A 152 -2.17 -22.74 -12.22
CA ARG A 152 -1.66 -23.57 -13.34
C ARG A 152 -2.79 -24.44 -13.85
N GLN A 153 -2.82 -24.68 -15.16
CA GLN A 153 -3.79 -25.60 -15.74
C GLN A 153 -3.62 -27.00 -15.12
N PRO A 154 -4.68 -27.60 -14.56
CA PRO A 154 -4.59 -28.95 -14.02
C PRO A 154 -4.30 -29.93 -15.16
N ILE A 155 -3.48 -30.94 -14.88
CA ILE A 155 -3.17 -31.95 -15.90
C ILE A 155 -4.35 -32.92 -16.00
N ALA A 156 -4.81 -33.22 -17.22
CA ALA A 156 -6.01 -34.03 -17.47
C ALA A 156 -6.02 -35.39 -16.74
N TYR A 157 -4.87 -36.08 -16.66
CA TYR A 157 -4.81 -37.37 -15.95
C TYR A 157 -4.97 -37.22 -14.43
N ASN A 158 -4.59 -36.08 -13.83
CA ASN A 158 -4.79 -35.84 -12.40
C ASN A 158 -6.27 -35.66 -12.06
N LEU A 159 -7.01 -34.93 -12.91
CA LEU A 159 -8.46 -34.79 -12.78
C LEU A 159 -9.14 -36.15 -12.92
N TRP A 160 -8.74 -36.95 -13.91
CA TRP A 160 -9.26 -38.30 -14.09
C TRP A 160 -8.98 -39.21 -12.88
N CYS A 161 -7.76 -39.14 -12.31
CA CYS A 161 -7.41 -39.91 -11.13
C CYS A 161 -8.23 -39.51 -9.90
N ALA A 162 -8.53 -38.22 -9.75
CA ALA A 162 -9.38 -37.72 -8.66
C ALA A 162 -10.82 -38.24 -8.77
N ASP A 163 -11.36 -38.29 -9.99
CA ASP A 163 -12.71 -38.83 -10.26
C ASP A 163 -12.76 -40.37 -10.17
N ASN A 164 -11.62 -41.08 -10.21
CA ASN A 164 -11.53 -42.54 -10.24
C ASN A 164 -10.56 -43.11 -9.18
N PRO A 165 -10.77 -42.82 -7.89
CA PRO A 165 -9.81 -43.17 -6.83
C PRO A 165 -9.62 -44.69 -6.68
N THR A 166 -10.69 -45.47 -6.83
CA THR A 166 -10.67 -46.93 -6.64
C THR A 166 -9.79 -47.65 -7.66
N ARG A 167 -9.91 -47.28 -8.95
CA ARG A 167 -9.08 -47.86 -10.03
C ARG A 167 -7.61 -47.49 -9.88
N VAL A 168 -7.34 -46.25 -9.47
CA VAL A 168 -5.97 -45.78 -9.24
C VAL A 168 -5.36 -46.52 -8.06
N GLN A 169 -6.10 -46.73 -6.97
CA GLN A 169 -5.61 -47.42 -5.79
C GLN A 169 -5.29 -48.90 -6.06
N GLN A 170 -6.09 -49.59 -6.87
CA GLN A 170 -5.81 -50.96 -7.30
C GLN A 170 -4.46 -51.06 -8.02
N VAL A 171 -4.24 -50.22 -9.03
CA VAL A 171 -3.00 -50.22 -9.82
C VAL A 171 -1.79 -49.79 -8.97
N LEU A 172 -1.97 -48.88 -8.01
CA LEU A 172 -0.90 -48.48 -7.09
C LEU A 172 -0.53 -49.59 -6.09
N SER A 173 -1.51 -50.40 -5.65
CA SER A 173 -1.28 -51.52 -4.73
C SER A 173 -0.51 -52.69 -5.36
N GLU A 174 -0.57 -52.82 -6.68
CA GLU A 174 0.16 -53.84 -7.45
C GLU A 174 1.64 -53.47 -7.67
N ILE A 175 2.07 -52.24 -7.34
CA ILE A 175 3.45 -51.79 -7.51
C ILE A 175 4.28 -52.16 -6.27
N PRO A 176 5.27 -53.08 -6.38
CA PRO A 176 5.96 -53.67 -5.23
C PRO A 176 6.77 -52.67 -4.39
N ASN A 177 7.14 -51.52 -4.95
CA ASN A 177 7.86 -50.47 -4.21
C ASN A 177 6.92 -49.55 -3.40
N LEU A 178 5.63 -49.45 -3.77
CA LEU A 178 4.63 -48.65 -3.08
C LEU A 178 3.81 -49.44 -2.07
N ALA A 179 3.60 -50.74 -2.31
CA ALA A 179 3.01 -51.65 -1.35
C ALA A 179 3.82 -51.73 -0.03
N ASN A 180 5.14 -51.49 -0.09
CA ASN A 180 6.05 -51.53 1.05
C ASN A 180 6.25 -50.16 1.77
N GLY A 181 5.39 -49.17 1.51
CA GLY A 181 5.40 -47.88 2.22
C GLY A 181 6.54 -46.91 1.85
N ARG A 182 7.37 -47.23 0.86
CA ARG A 182 8.35 -46.29 0.29
C ARG A 182 7.69 -45.49 -0.84
N ASN A 183 7.27 -44.27 -0.54
CA ASN A 183 6.64 -43.35 -1.50
C ASN A 183 7.61 -42.94 -2.61
N ASN A 184 7.68 -43.73 -3.70
CA ASN A 184 8.37 -43.33 -4.91
C ASN A 184 7.42 -42.53 -5.80
N ALA A 185 7.32 -41.21 -5.55
CA ALA A 185 6.42 -40.30 -6.28
C ALA A 185 6.59 -40.36 -7.81
N GLY A 186 7.80 -40.68 -8.30
CA GLY A 186 8.05 -40.85 -9.73
C GLY A 186 7.41 -42.10 -10.33
N ALA A 187 7.32 -43.19 -9.58
CA ALA A 187 6.65 -44.41 -10.00
C ALA A 187 5.13 -44.23 -10.06
N ASP A 188 4.56 -43.50 -9.08
CA ASP A 188 3.12 -43.17 -9.03
C ASP A 188 2.66 -42.37 -10.22
N VAL A 189 3.39 -41.30 -10.53
CA VAL A 189 3.04 -40.43 -11.66
C VAL A 189 3.11 -41.21 -12.97
N LYS A 190 4.11 -42.10 -13.14
CA LYS A 190 4.21 -42.96 -14.33
C LYS A 190 3.05 -43.95 -14.42
N ALA A 191 2.65 -44.57 -13.31
CA ALA A 191 1.54 -45.52 -13.27
C ALA A 191 0.20 -44.85 -13.61
N LYS A 192 -0.09 -43.71 -12.96
CA LYS A 192 -1.29 -42.90 -13.23
C LYS A 192 -1.35 -42.42 -14.68
N LYS A 193 -0.21 -41.98 -15.24
CA LYS A 193 -0.11 -41.55 -16.63
C LYS A 193 -0.41 -42.70 -17.60
N LYS A 194 0.21 -43.87 -17.41
CA LYS A 194 -0.05 -45.05 -18.25
C LYS A 194 -1.51 -45.49 -18.20
N LEU A 195 -2.11 -45.46 -17.00
CA LEU A 195 -3.51 -45.84 -16.80
C LEU A 195 -4.50 -44.88 -17.49
N PHE A 196 -4.15 -43.59 -17.56
CA PHE A 196 -4.91 -42.61 -18.32
C PHE A 196 -4.71 -42.76 -19.83
N GLU A 197 -3.49 -43.03 -20.27
CA GLU A 197 -3.16 -43.28 -21.69
C GLU A 197 -3.85 -44.55 -22.23
N SER A 198 -4.15 -45.53 -21.37
CA SER A 198 -4.92 -46.73 -21.74
C SER A 198 -6.43 -46.49 -21.84
N GLN A 199 -6.94 -45.32 -21.43
CA GLN A 199 -8.35 -44.99 -21.57
C GLN A 199 -8.71 -44.68 -23.02
N PRO A 200 -9.99 -44.82 -23.42
CA PRO A 200 -10.44 -44.42 -24.75
C PRO A 200 -10.09 -42.97 -25.08
N LYS A 201 -9.78 -42.70 -26.36
CA LYS A 201 -9.42 -41.35 -26.83
C LYS A 201 -10.51 -40.32 -26.53
N GLU A 202 -11.78 -40.72 -26.57
CA GLU A 202 -12.93 -39.89 -26.20
C GLU A 202 -12.85 -39.43 -24.74
N THR A 203 -12.58 -40.35 -23.81
CA THR A 203 -12.38 -40.04 -22.39
C THR A 203 -11.18 -39.12 -22.20
N GLN A 204 -10.06 -39.38 -22.87
CA GLN A 204 -8.89 -38.51 -22.78
C GLN A 204 -9.18 -37.07 -23.25
N GLN A 205 -9.93 -36.92 -24.36
CA GLN A 205 -10.35 -35.61 -24.86
C GLN A 205 -11.33 -34.91 -23.91
N LEU A 206 -12.28 -35.64 -23.32
CA LEU A 206 -13.22 -35.11 -22.34
C LEU A 206 -12.48 -34.48 -21.15
N TYR A 207 -11.50 -35.20 -20.57
CA TYR A 207 -10.74 -34.69 -19.42
C TYR A 207 -9.77 -33.58 -19.79
N LYS A 208 -9.27 -33.52 -21.03
CA LYS A 208 -8.52 -32.36 -21.54
C LYS A 208 -9.42 -31.12 -21.60
N LYS A 209 -10.64 -31.23 -22.12
CA LYS A 209 -11.61 -30.12 -22.13
C LYS A 209 -12.00 -29.69 -20.72
N LYS A 210 -12.32 -30.65 -19.82
CA LYS A 210 -12.57 -30.34 -18.40
C LYS A 210 -11.41 -29.60 -17.74
N ALA A 211 -10.16 -29.99 -18.06
CA ALA A 211 -8.97 -29.32 -17.52
C ALA A 211 -8.85 -27.86 -17.99
N GLU A 212 -9.16 -27.59 -19.26
CA GLU A 212 -9.20 -26.24 -19.82
C GLU A 212 -10.31 -25.40 -19.20
N GLU A 213 -11.52 -25.95 -19.07
CA GLU A 213 -12.66 -25.28 -18.44
C GLU A 213 -12.37 -24.96 -16.97
N HIS A 214 -11.84 -25.92 -16.21
CA HIS A 214 -11.46 -25.72 -14.81
C HIS A 214 -10.38 -24.65 -14.66
N HIS A 215 -9.38 -24.64 -15.55
CA HIS A 215 -8.35 -23.60 -15.56
C HIS A 215 -8.92 -22.22 -15.85
N LYS A 216 -9.83 -22.12 -16.82
CA LYS A 216 -10.51 -20.87 -17.14
C LYS A 216 -11.28 -20.34 -15.94
N LEU A 217 -12.05 -21.19 -15.26
CA LEU A 217 -12.78 -20.81 -14.03
C LEU A 217 -11.84 -20.37 -12.92
N GLN A 218 -10.74 -21.09 -12.69
CA GLN A 218 -9.73 -20.70 -11.70
C GLN A 218 -9.06 -19.36 -12.02
N LEU A 219 -8.78 -19.09 -13.31
CA LEU A 219 -8.23 -17.82 -13.74
C LEU A 219 -9.22 -16.67 -13.58
N GLU A 220 -10.50 -16.89 -13.92
CA GLU A 220 -11.57 -15.92 -13.71
C GLU A 220 -11.74 -15.61 -12.23
N GLU A 221 -11.80 -16.63 -11.37
CA GLU A 221 -11.89 -16.42 -9.92
C GLU A 221 -10.65 -15.69 -9.38
N TRP A 222 -9.46 -16.09 -9.80
CA TRP A 222 -8.23 -15.44 -9.40
C TRP A 222 -8.18 -13.97 -9.85
N ASN A 223 -8.51 -13.65 -11.10
CA ASN A 223 -8.59 -12.27 -11.58
C ASN A 223 -9.67 -11.45 -10.86
N LEU A 224 -10.82 -12.07 -10.58
CA LEU A 224 -11.90 -11.44 -9.82
C LEU A 224 -11.41 -11.10 -8.41
N ASN A 225 -10.71 -12.01 -7.74
CA ASN A 225 -10.17 -11.76 -6.40
C ASN A 225 -9.19 -10.57 -6.35
N LEU A 226 -8.50 -10.27 -7.45
CA LEU A 226 -7.55 -9.17 -7.55
C LEU A 226 -8.20 -7.82 -7.86
N THR A 227 -9.33 -7.84 -8.55
CA THR A 227 -9.96 -6.63 -9.10
C THR A 227 -11.23 -6.25 -8.36
N ARG A 228 -11.87 -7.21 -7.69
CA ARG A 228 -13.12 -6.97 -6.95
C ARG A 228 -12.86 -6.03 -5.76
N PRO A 229 -13.83 -5.15 -5.45
CA PRO A 229 -13.79 -4.41 -4.19
C PRO A 229 -13.79 -5.38 -3.00
N ALA A 230 -13.28 -4.91 -1.87
CA ALA A 230 -13.29 -5.69 -0.63
C ALA A 230 -14.71 -6.21 -0.32
N SER A 231 -14.81 -7.50 -0.03
CA SER A 231 -16.09 -8.12 0.28
C SER A 231 -16.67 -7.53 1.57
N LYS A 232 -17.98 -7.30 1.57
CA LYS A 232 -18.73 -6.91 2.78
C LYS A 232 -19.36 -8.11 3.50
N ASP A 233 -19.24 -9.29 2.91
CA ASP A 233 -19.77 -10.53 3.45
C ASP A 233 -19.07 -10.91 4.77
N PRO A 234 -19.82 -11.24 5.84
CA PRO A 234 -19.29 -11.70 7.12
C PRO A 234 -18.25 -12.82 7.01
N GLU A 235 -18.48 -13.84 6.19
CA GLU A 235 -17.56 -14.98 6.03
C GLU A 235 -16.21 -14.52 5.47
N ALA A 236 -16.24 -13.75 4.38
CA ALA A 236 -15.04 -13.21 3.76
C ALA A 236 -14.26 -12.28 4.71
N ARG A 237 -14.96 -11.53 5.57
CA ARG A 237 -14.33 -10.68 6.60
C ARG A 237 -13.67 -11.50 7.69
N GLN A 238 -14.32 -12.56 8.19
CA GLN A 238 -13.73 -13.43 9.21
C GLN A 238 -12.42 -14.05 8.70
N VAL A 239 -12.38 -14.53 7.45
CA VAL A 239 -11.15 -15.04 6.84
C VAL A 239 -10.03 -13.99 6.86
N CYS A 240 -10.35 -12.73 6.58
CA CYS A 240 -9.35 -11.66 6.62
C CYS A 240 -8.90 -11.37 8.05
N ILE A 241 -9.82 -11.37 9.02
CA ILE A 241 -9.53 -11.20 10.44
C ILE A 241 -8.59 -12.31 10.91
N ASP A 242 -8.93 -13.57 10.67
CA ASP A 242 -8.12 -14.74 11.06
C ASP A 242 -6.71 -14.69 10.49
N ASN A 243 -6.55 -14.21 9.25
CA ASN A 243 -5.25 -14.08 8.59
C ASN A 243 -4.50 -12.78 8.94
N THR A 244 -5.11 -11.85 9.67
CA THR A 244 -4.52 -10.53 9.95
C THR A 244 -3.21 -10.66 10.72
N ALA A 245 -3.14 -11.53 11.74
CA ALA A 245 -1.92 -11.72 12.51
C ALA A 245 -0.81 -12.39 11.69
N GLY A 246 -1.11 -13.48 10.98
CA GLY A 246 -0.15 -14.14 10.09
C GLY A 246 0.35 -13.23 8.95
N PHE A 247 -0.47 -12.26 8.54
CA PHE A 247 -0.12 -11.21 7.61
C PHE A 247 0.78 -10.12 8.22
N ALA A 248 0.39 -9.57 9.37
CA ALA A 248 1.03 -8.41 9.98
C ALA A 248 2.34 -8.76 10.70
N GLN A 249 2.42 -9.92 11.37
CA GLN A 249 3.57 -10.30 12.19
C GLN A 249 4.90 -10.26 11.41
N PRO A 250 5.03 -10.85 10.20
CA PRO A 250 6.27 -10.80 9.44
C PRO A 250 6.66 -9.37 9.04
N LEU A 251 5.69 -8.50 8.74
CA LEU A 251 5.94 -7.10 8.39
C LEU A 251 6.48 -6.33 9.60
N LEU A 252 5.83 -6.47 10.76
CA LEU A 252 6.26 -5.80 11.99
C LEU A 252 7.65 -6.30 12.42
N ASN A 253 7.94 -7.59 12.27
CA ASN A 253 9.27 -8.15 12.54
C ASN A 253 10.35 -7.53 11.65
N LEU A 254 10.09 -7.33 10.36
CA LEU A 254 11.03 -6.65 9.46
C LEU A 254 11.26 -5.20 9.88
N ILE A 255 10.21 -4.47 10.25
CA ILE A 255 10.36 -3.09 10.74
C ILE A 255 11.26 -3.09 11.98
N THR A 256 10.99 -3.96 12.95
CA THR A 256 11.80 -4.06 14.17
C THR A 256 13.24 -4.43 13.88
N GLU A 257 13.49 -5.39 12.98
CA GLU A 257 14.84 -5.83 12.60
C GLU A 257 15.64 -4.72 11.92
N PHE A 258 15.05 -4.04 10.92
CA PHE A 258 15.77 -3.05 10.12
C PHE A 258 15.88 -1.67 10.78
N THR A 259 14.95 -1.33 11.67
CA THR A 259 14.93 -0.01 12.32
C THR A 259 15.40 -0.04 13.77
N GLY A 260 15.40 -1.22 14.41
CA GLY A 260 15.61 -1.36 15.85
C GLY A 260 14.45 -0.84 16.72
N MET A 261 13.32 -0.46 16.13
CA MET A 261 12.13 0.06 16.83
C MET A 261 11.09 -1.04 17.05
N ASN A 262 10.63 -1.23 18.29
CA ASN A 262 9.53 -2.14 18.59
C ASN A 262 8.20 -1.58 18.06
N CYS A 263 7.31 -2.47 17.63
CA CYS A 263 6.06 -2.11 16.96
C CYS A 263 4.85 -2.81 17.60
N LEU A 264 3.72 -2.10 17.62
CA LEU A 264 2.40 -2.61 18.02
C LEU A 264 1.38 -2.25 16.94
N LEU A 265 0.61 -3.22 16.47
CA LEU A 265 -0.55 -3.00 15.63
C LEU A 265 -1.82 -3.37 16.41
N LEU A 266 -2.74 -2.42 16.56
CA LEU A 266 -4.09 -2.67 17.07
C LEU A 266 -5.09 -2.62 15.92
N VAL A 267 -5.87 -3.69 15.77
CA VAL A 267 -6.98 -3.80 14.83
C VAL A 267 -8.23 -4.10 15.63
N GLY A 268 -9.32 -3.37 15.40
CA GLY A 268 -10.56 -3.66 16.11
C GLY A 268 -11.81 -3.30 15.32
N GLY A 269 -12.90 -3.97 15.66
CA GLY A 269 -14.19 -3.82 14.99
C GLY A 269 -15.12 -5.01 15.26
N PRO A 270 -16.29 -5.04 14.59
CA PRO A 270 -17.20 -6.18 14.66
C PRO A 270 -16.55 -7.45 14.12
N GLU A 271 -16.45 -8.48 14.94
CA GLU A 271 -15.93 -9.78 14.54
C GLU A 271 -17.08 -10.78 14.28
N PRO A 272 -17.25 -11.24 13.03
CA PRO A 272 -18.36 -12.13 12.66
C PRO A 272 -18.49 -13.41 13.48
N ALA A 273 -17.38 -14.11 13.75
CA ALA A 273 -17.38 -15.36 14.51
C ALA A 273 -17.63 -15.14 16.01
N ALA A 274 -17.09 -14.06 16.57
CA ALA A 274 -17.24 -13.75 17.99
C ALA A 274 -18.58 -13.07 18.35
N GLN A 275 -19.34 -12.65 17.33
CA GLN A 275 -20.63 -11.97 17.45
C GLN A 275 -20.60 -10.69 18.32
N LYS A 276 -19.42 -10.08 18.46
CA LYS A 276 -19.17 -8.90 19.28
C LYS A 276 -18.03 -8.06 18.71
N MET A 277 -17.80 -6.90 19.30
CA MET A 277 -16.61 -6.11 18.97
C MET A 277 -15.38 -6.65 19.69
N ASN A 278 -14.31 -6.84 18.93
CA ASN A 278 -13.03 -7.31 19.46
C ASN A 278 -11.87 -6.42 19.00
N ILE A 279 -10.77 -6.54 19.73
CA ILE A 279 -9.49 -5.89 19.49
C ILE A 279 -8.42 -6.97 19.42
N ILE A 280 -7.67 -6.95 18.32
CA ILE A 280 -6.52 -7.81 18.05
C ILE A 280 -5.27 -6.93 18.12
N GLY A 281 -4.35 -7.27 19.01
CA GLY A 281 -3.02 -6.67 19.12
C GLY A 281 -1.97 -7.62 18.57
N VAL A 282 -1.19 -7.16 17.59
CA VAL A 282 -0.04 -7.89 17.04
C VAL A 282 1.22 -7.16 17.47
N HIS A 283 2.14 -7.86 18.13
CA HIS A 283 3.31 -7.27 18.76
C HIS A 283 4.60 -7.67 18.06
N SER A 284 5.54 -6.75 17.91
CA SER A 284 6.89 -7.07 17.44
C SER A 284 7.94 -6.37 18.28
N GLY A 285 8.90 -7.16 18.75
CA GLY A 285 9.93 -6.71 19.68
C GLY A 285 9.62 -7.10 21.12
N PHE A 286 10.68 -7.15 21.93
CA PHE A 286 10.64 -7.65 23.30
C PHE A 286 11.46 -6.76 24.23
N THR A 287 11.17 -6.84 25.53
CA THR A 287 12.04 -6.30 26.59
C THR A 287 13.42 -6.95 26.55
N LYS A 288 14.43 -6.21 27.02
CA LYS A 288 15.79 -6.75 27.21
C LYS A 288 15.82 -7.63 28.46
N GLY A 289 16.50 -8.77 28.39
CA GLY A 289 16.68 -9.67 29.52
C GLY A 289 16.60 -11.15 29.12
N PRO A 290 16.80 -12.07 30.09
CA PRO A 290 16.67 -13.51 29.85
C PRO A 290 15.21 -13.93 29.61
N VAL A 291 14.26 -13.21 30.21
CA VAL A 291 12.82 -13.36 29.97
C VAL A 291 12.39 -12.22 29.06
N LYS A 292 12.09 -12.55 27.81
CA LYS A 292 11.60 -11.62 26.80
C LYS A 292 10.09 -11.51 26.95
N MET A 293 9.60 -10.28 27.15
CA MET A 293 8.18 -9.98 27.23
C MET A 293 7.80 -8.99 26.12
N ASN A 294 6.65 -9.17 25.50
CA ASN A 294 6.11 -8.19 24.56
C ASN A 294 5.53 -6.98 25.33
N PHE A 295 5.01 -5.98 24.62
CA PHE A 295 4.49 -4.77 25.25
C PHE A 295 3.26 -5.04 26.15
N ALA A 296 2.32 -5.87 25.70
CA ALA A 296 1.14 -6.22 26.49
C ALA A 296 1.50 -7.05 27.74
N GLU A 297 2.53 -7.87 27.69
CA GLU A 297 2.99 -8.65 28.85
C GLU A 297 3.74 -7.77 29.85
N ALA A 298 4.70 -6.97 29.36
CA ALA A 298 5.55 -6.14 30.20
C ALA A 298 4.76 -5.04 30.92
N GLU A 299 3.74 -4.47 30.27
CA GLU A 299 2.90 -3.39 30.79
C GLU A 299 1.43 -3.80 30.89
N SER A 300 1.16 -5.07 31.22
CA SER A 300 -0.20 -5.68 31.24
C SER A 300 -1.26 -4.80 31.90
N LYS A 301 -0.98 -4.27 33.10
CA LYS A 301 -1.92 -3.40 33.80
C LYS A 301 -2.26 -2.14 33.00
N LYS A 302 -1.25 -1.40 32.53
CA LYS A 302 -1.48 -0.16 31.76
C LYS A 302 -2.09 -0.46 30.38
N PHE A 303 -1.72 -1.58 29.78
CA PHE A 303 -2.25 -2.00 28.50
C PHE A 303 -3.76 -2.24 28.58
N HIS A 304 -4.21 -3.04 29.56
CA HIS A 304 -5.63 -3.35 29.74
C HIS A 304 -6.44 -2.22 30.37
N GLU A 305 -5.85 -1.36 31.21
CA GLU A 305 -6.56 -0.26 31.88
C GLU A 305 -6.56 1.06 31.09
N GLN A 306 -5.58 1.29 30.20
CA GLN A 306 -5.44 2.58 29.51
C GLN A 306 -5.48 2.44 27.98
N VAL A 307 -4.71 1.51 27.41
CA VAL A 307 -4.58 1.38 25.95
C VAL A 307 -5.85 0.77 25.34
N ILE A 308 -6.29 -0.37 25.86
CA ILE A 308 -7.48 -1.07 25.37
C ILE A 308 -8.76 -0.23 25.55
N PRO A 309 -9.00 0.45 26.69
CA PRO A 309 -10.18 1.31 26.84
C PRO A 309 -10.14 2.52 25.92
N ALA A 310 -9.00 3.19 25.76
CA ALA A 310 -8.90 4.34 24.83
C ALA A 310 -9.20 3.93 23.39
N PHE A 311 -8.73 2.76 22.94
CA PHE A 311 -9.05 2.23 21.62
C PHE A 311 -10.51 1.76 21.53
N SER A 312 -11.04 1.17 22.60
CA SER A 312 -12.46 0.78 22.71
C SER A 312 -13.40 1.98 22.53
N ASP A 313 -13.11 3.11 23.18
CA ASP A 313 -13.88 4.35 23.04
C ASP A 313 -13.86 4.92 21.62
N PHE A 314 -12.74 4.75 20.91
CA PHE A 314 -12.65 5.09 19.50
C PHE A 314 -13.55 4.18 18.66
N LEU A 315 -13.49 2.85 18.86
CA LEU A 315 -14.33 1.89 18.13
C LEU A 315 -15.83 2.12 18.35
N ARG A 316 -16.23 2.50 19.56
CA ARG A 316 -17.63 2.88 19.89
C ARG A 316 -18.14 4.08 19.07
N LYS A 317 -17.24 4.96 18.62
CA LYS A 317 -17.58 6.08 17.72
C LYS A 317 -17.64 5.66 16.25
N CYS A 318 -16.99 4.54 15.90
CA CYS A 318 -16.91 4.03 14.54
C CYS A 318 -18.06 3.06 14.18
N PHE A 319 -18.59 2.33 15.16
CA PHE A 319 -19.55 1.25 14.93
C PHE A 319 -20.79 1.36 15.82
N SER A 320 -21.95 1.10 15.22
CA SER A 320 -23.22 0.98 15.94
C SER A 320 -23.55 -0.47 16.30
N PRO A 321 -24.48 -0.72 17.24
CA PRO A 321 -24.95 -2.09 17.52
C PRO A 321 -25.60 -2.76 16.30
N ALA A 322 -26.17 -1.98 15.38
CA ALA A 322 -26.73 -2.50 14.14
C ALA A 322 -25.64 -3.05 13.20
N ASP A 323 -24.46 -2.40 13.18
CA ASP A 323 -23.31 -2.87 12.39
C ASP A 323 -22.77 -4.19 12.93
N VAL A 324 -22.75 -4.37 14.26
CA VAL A 324 -22.38 -5.64 14.89
C VAL A 324 -23.34 -6.75 14.48
N LYS A 325 -24.65 -6.51 14.58
CA LYS A 325 -25.67 -7.48 14.17
C LYS A 325 -25.60 -7.84 12.69
N ALA A 326 -25.34 -6.86 11.82
CA ALA A 326 -25.19 -7.09 10.39
C ALA A 326 -23.93 -7.89 10.03
N ALA A 327 -22.93 -7.94 10.92
CA ALA A 327 -21.68 -8.65 10.71
C ALA A 327 -21.70 -10.09 11.22
N ILE A 328 -22.75 -10.56 11.91
CA ILE A 328 -22.80 -11.88 12.54
C ILE A 328 -22.83 -13.01 11.50
N LEU A 329 -22.06 -14.07 11.76
CA LEU A 329 -22.20 -15.33 11.02
C LEU A 329 -23.44 -16.09 11.47
N PRO A 330 -24.19 -16.71 10.54
CA PRO A 330 -25.37 -17.51 10.88
C PRO A 330 -25.03 -18.78 11.66
N ILE A 331 -23.76 -19.21 11.65
CA ILE A 331 -23.26 -20.40 12.35
C ILE A 331 -22.30 -19.94 13.45
N GLU A 332 -22.53 -20.41 14.67
CA GLU A 332 -21.64 -20.18 15.80
C GLU A 332 -20.30 -20.87 15.54
N THR A 333 -19.23 -20.07 15.47
CA THR A 333 -17.89 -20.52 15.11
C THR A 333 -16.89 -19.88 16.07
N THR A 334 -15.90 -20.65 16.52
CA THR A 334 -14.87 -20.12 17.41
C THR A 334 -13.83 -19.33 16.61
N PRO A 335 -13.54 -18.06 16.96
CA PRO A 335 -12.48 -17.28 16.32
C PRO A 335 -11.11 -17.97 16.36
N LEU A 336 -10.42 -18.08 15.23
CA LEU A 336 -9.12 -18.77 15.17
C LEU A 336 -8.05 -18.04 16.00
N LEU A 337 -8.09 -16.71 15.98
CA LEU A 337 -7.14 -15.87 16.72
C LEU A 337 -7.26 -16.00 18.24
N SER A 338 -8.43 -16.42 18.75
CA SER A 338 -8.61 -16.65 20.18
C SER A 338 -7.82 -17.85 20.72
N ILE A 339 -7.37 -18.74 19.82
CA ILE A 339 -6.65 -19.98 20.14
C ILE A 339 -5.14 -19.84 19.86
N THR A 340 -4.73 -18.74 19.22
CA THR A 340 -3.32 -18.53 18.81
C THR A 340 -2.45 -18.14 20.01
N ASP A 341 -1.15 -18.44 19.94
CA ASP A 341 -0.20 -18.23 21.05
C ASP A 341 -0.24 -16.76 21.55
N PRO A 342 -0.50 -16.54 22.85
CA PRO A 342 -0.59 -15.20 23.45
C PRO A 342 0.72 -14.42 23.40
N ASN A 343 1.87 -15.08 23.17
CA ASN A 343 3.17 -14.42 23.08
C ASN A 343 3.27 -13.46 21.88
N ASP A 344 2.55 -13.76 20.79
CA ASP A 344 2.58 -12.97 19.56
C ASP A 344 1.33 -12.08 19.40
N ILE A 345 0.19 -12.52 19.96
CA ILE A 345 -1.12 -11.91 19.72
C ILE A 345 -1.84 -11.67 21.04
N THR A 346 -2.34 -10.46 21.22
CA THR A 346 -3.31 -10.16 22.28
C THR A 346 -4.70 -10.10 21.69
N TYR A 347 -5.62 -10.91 22.23
CA TYR A 347 -7.01 -10.96 21.81
C TYR A 347 -7.91 -10.47 22.94
N CYS A 348 -8.49 -9.28 22.79
CA CYS A 348 -9.27 -8.59 23.81
C CYS A 348 -10.69 -8.28 23.32
N THR A 349 -11.64 -8.33 24.26
CA THR A 349 -12.97 -7.76 24.03
C THR A 349 -12.94 -6.25 24.23
N VAL A 350 -13.78 -5.53 23.49
CA VAL A 350 -13.99 -4.09 23.72
C VAL A 350 -14.59 -3.90 25.12
N SER A 351 -14.05 -2.97 25.90
CA SER A 351 -14.51 -2.73 27.27
C SER A 351 -15.88 -2.04 27.30
N GLY A 352 -16.79 -2.52 28.17
CA GLY A 352 -18.11 -1.95 28.52
C GLY A 352 -19.33 -2.64 27.88
N ASP A 353 -20.48 -2.62 28.57
CA ASP A 353 -21.59 -3.58 28.41
C ASP A 353 -22.50 -3.42 27.17
N ASP A 354 -22.36 -2.34 26.39
CA ASP A 354 -23.41 -1.94 25.41
C ASP A 354 -23.43 -2.69 24.06
N TYR A 355 -22.53 -3.65 23.81
CA TYR A 355 -22.34 -4.22 22.47
C TYR A 355 -22.19 -5.74 22.38
N SER A 356 -22.40 -6.45 23.48
CA SER A 356 -22.71 -7.89 23.41
C SER A 356 -24.16 -8.04 22.95
N VAL A 357 -24.39 -8.80 21.88
CA VAL A 357 -25.74 -9.24 21.53
C VAL A 357 -26.22 -10.18 22.65
N PRO A 358 -27.42 -9.98 23.23
CA PRO A 358 -27.95 -10.84 24.28
C PRO A 358 -28.16 -12.28 23.83
#